data_AF-A0A959EPK2-F1
#
_entry.id   AF-A0A959EPK2-F1
#
_cell.length_a   1.000
_cell.length_b   1.000
_cell.length_c   1.000
_cell.angle_alpha   90.00
_cell.angle_beta   90.00
_cell.angle_gamma   90.00
#
_symmetry.space_group_name_H-M   'P 1'
#
loop_
_entity.id
_entity.type
_entity.pdbx_description
1 polymer ?
#
loop_
_entity_poly.entity_id
_entity_poly.type
_entity_poly.pdbx_seq_one_letter_code
_entity_poly.pdbx_strand_id
1 'polypeptide(L)' 'MNPVWTIAKRELGSFFDSLVAYLLLVAFLAFSGIMTWLAGNDIFYRGQADLLVFFYNAAYYSLFLFIPALTMRMMAEEKR' A
#
# COMPACT_ATOMS: atom_id res chain seq x y z
N MET A 1 -21.78 -6.95 -21.23
CA MET A 1 -20.81 -6.59 -20.17
C MET A 1 -19.95 -7.80 -19.89
N ASN A 2 -18.62 -7.64 -19.81
CA ASN A 2 -17.72 -8.75 -19.49
C ASN A 2 -17.96 -9.19 -18.03
N PRO A 3 -18.33 -10.46 -17.76
CA PRO A 3 -18.63 -10.93 -16.40
C PRO A 3 -17.47 -10.72 -15.42
N VAL A 4 -16.23 -10.81 -15.90
CA VAL A 4 -15.02 -10.55 -15.10
C VAL A 4 -15.01 -9.11 -14.57
N TRP A 5 -15.41 -8.15 -15.41
CA TRP A 5 -15.44 -6.73 -15.03
C TRP A 5 -16.52 -6.44 -13.99
N THR A 6 -17.68 -7.10 -14.09
CA THR A 6 -18.75 -6.98 -13.10
C THR A 6 -18.30 -7.46 -11.72
N ILE A 7 -17.59 -8.60 -11.67
CA ILE A 7 -17.06 -9.15 -10.43
C ILE A 7 -15.97 -8.23 -9.86
N ALA A 8 -14.97 -7.85 -10.67
CA ALA A 8 -13.88 -6.99 -10.24
C ALA A 8 -14.37 -5.66 -9.63
N LYS A 9 -15.38 -5.03 -10.23
CA LYS A 9 -15.96 -3.78 -9.71
C LYS A 9 -16.65 -3.98 -8.35
N ARG A 10 -17.34 -5.11 -8.16
CA ARG A 10 -18.00 -5.45 -6.89
C ARG A 10 -16.97 -5.69 -5.78
N GLU A 11 -15.94 -6.48 -6.07
CA GLU A 11 -14.89 -6.80 -5.09
C GLU A 11 -14.11 -5.54 -4.68
N LEU A 12 -13.78 -4.68 -5.65
CA LEU A 12 -13.08 -3.43 -5.36
C LEU A 12 -13.91 -2.48 -4.48
N GLY A 13 -15.22 -2.40 -4.71
CA GLY A 13 -16.14 -1.62 -3.87
C GLY A 13 -16.21 -2.16 -2.43
N SER A 14 -16.45 -3.47 -2.29
CA SER A 14 -16.50 -4.17 -1.00
C SER A 14 -15.20 -4.00 -0.19
N PHE A 15 -14.05 -3.92 -0.87
CA PHE A 15 -12.76 -3.68 -0.22
C PHE A 15 -12.73 -2.34 0.52
N PHE A 16 -13.16 -1.26 -0.14
CA PHE A 16 -13.17 0.09 0.43
C PHE A 16 -14.34 0.35 1.38
N ASP A 17 -15.38 -0.48 1.42
CA ASP A 17 -16.42 -0.37 2.45
C ASP A 17 -15.90 -0.72 3.87
N SER A 18 -14.71 -1.32 3.96
CA SER A 18 -14.11 -1.69 5.23
C SER A 18 -13.26 -0.58 5.85
N LEU A 19 -13.53 -0.25 7.12
CA LEU A 19 -12.70 0.67 7.93
C LEU A 19 -11.22 0.25 7.94
N VAL A 20 -10.95 -1.06 7.93
CA VAL A 20 -9.58 -1.62 7.95
C VAL A 20 -8.79 -1.19 6.71
N ALA A 21 -9.43 -1.11 5.54
CA ALA A 21 -8.77 -0.68 4.32
C ALA A 21 -8.27 0.77 4.44
N TYR A 22 -9.09 1.66 5.01
CA TYR A 22 -8.70 3.04 5.26
C TYR A 22 -7.59 3.18 6.31
N LEU A 23 -7.66 2.42 7.41
CA LEU A 23 -6.60 2.41 8.43
C LEU A 23 -5.26 1.97 7.82
N LEU A 24 -5.27 0.94 7.00
CA LEU A 24 -4.07 0.44 6.33
C LEU A 24 -3.53 1.46 5.32
N LEU A 25 -4.41 2.13 4.57
CA LEU A 25 -4.02 3.20 3.63
C LEU A 25 -3.35 4.38 4.35
N VAL A 26 -3.90 4.82 5.48
CA VAL A 26 -3.29 5.89 6.31
C VAL A 26 -1.95 5.42 6.88
N ALA A 27 -1.86 4.19 7.38
CA ALA A 27 -0.61 3.63 7.88
C ALA A 27 0.46 3.54 6.78
N PHE A 28 0.07 3.14 5.56
CA PHE A 28 0.96 3.10 4.40
C PHE A 28 1.49 4.48 4.03
N LEU A 29 0.63 5.50 3.98
CA LEU A 29 1.03 6.89 3.72
C LEU A 29 1.97 7.43 4.79
N ALA A 30 1.64 7.21 6.07
CA ALA A 30 2.49 7.63 7.18
C ALA A 30 3.87 6.95 7.13
N PHE A 31 3.89 5.63 6.90
CA PHE A 31 5.12 4.85 6.77
C PHE A 31 5.98 5.35 5.59
N SER A 32 5.37 5.52 4.41
CA SER A 32 6.05 6.05 3.22
C SER A 32 6.61 7.45 3.47
N GLY A 33 5.85 8.33 4.11
CA GLY A 33 6.28 9.68 4.44
C GLY A 33 7.47 9.67 5.38
N ILE A 34 7.40 8.93 6.48
CA ILE A 34 8.50 8.84 7.45
C ILE A 34 9.77 8.28 6.78
N MET A 35 9.65 7.22 5.99
CA MET A 35 10.80 6.60 5.30
C MET A 35 11.45 7.50 4.25
N THR A 36 10.69 8.43 3.68
CA THR A 36 11.18 9.31 2.61
C THR A 36 11.77 10.61 3.15
N TRP A 37 11.13 11.18 4.16
CA TRP A 37 11.42 12.55 4.63
C TRP A 37 12.15 12.61 5.97
N LEU A 38 12.06 11.57 6.81
CA LEU A 38 12.53 11.61 8.19
C LEU A 38 13.51 10.48 8.56
N ALA A 39 13.64 9.45 7.73
CA ALA A 39 14.40 8.25 8.06
C ALA A 39 15.83 8.28 7.49
N GLY A 40 16.81 8.54 8.36
CA GLY A 40 18.24 8.25 8.17
C GLY A 40 18.91 8.90 6.95
N ASN A 41 18.72 8.31 5.76
CA ASN A 41 19.19 8.84 4.48
C ASN A 41 18.00 9.46 3.75
N ASP A 42 17.45 10.52 4.34
CA ASP A 42 16.30 11.24 3.82
C ASP A 42 16.68 12.13 2.62
N ILE A 43 15.65 12.60 1.90
CA ILE A 43 15.83 13.48 0.73
C ILE A 43 16.58 14.77 1.11
N PHE A 44 16.39 15.30 2.32
CA PHE A 44 17.04 16.55 2.73
C PHE A 44 18.52 16.34 3.05
N TYR A 45 18.88 15.24 3.71
CA TYR A 45 20.28 14.89 3.97
C TYR A 45 21.07 14.67 2.67
N ARG A 46 20.45 14.04 1.68
CA ARG A 46 21.10 13.79 0.38
C ARG A 46 21.18 15.05 -0.49
N GLY A 47 20.33 16.05 -0.25
CA GLY A 47 20.32 17.32 -0.99
C GLY A 47 19.92 17.20 -2.46
N GLN A 48 19.34 16.07 -2.87
CA GLN A 48 18.96 15.77 -4.24
C GLN A 48 17.48 15.42 -4.32
N ALA A 49 16.75 16.09 -5.23
CA ALA A 49 15.32 15.84 -5.46
C ALA A 49 15.11 14.61 -6.37
N ASP A 50 15.48 13.43 -5.87
CA ASP A 50 15.22 12.14 -6.54
C ASP A 50 14.26 11.26 -5.73
N LEU A 51 13.69 10.25 -6.38
CA LEU A 51 12.85 9.23 -5.72
C LEU A 51 13.65 8.01 -5.23
N LEU A 52 14.99 8.01 -5.36
CA LEU A 52 15.79 6.83 -5.01
C LEU A 52 15.66 6.49 -3.53
N VAL A 53 15.58 7.51 -2.67
CA VAL A 53 15.34 7.34 -1.22
C VAL A 53 14.03 6.61 -0.96
N PHE A 54 12.95 6.99 -1.65
CA PHE A 54 11.65 6.32 -1.52
C PHE A 54 11.72 4.85 -1.98
N PHE A 55 12.33 4.58 -3.15
CA PHE A 55 12.39 3.22 -3.68
C PHE A 55 13.29 2.29 -2.85
N TYR A 56 14.37 2.81 -2.28
CA TYR A 56 15.26 2.00 -1.46
C TYR A 56 14.67 1.72 -0.06
N ASN A 57 14.04 2.74 0.55
CA ASN A 57 13.56 2.62 1.93
C ASN A 57 12.10 2.18 2.01
N ALA A 58 11.18 2.79 1.26
CA ALA A 58 9.74 2.54 1.43
C ALA A 58 9.22 1.44 0.50
N ALA A 59 9.70 1.35 -0.74
CA ALA A 59 9.12 0.44 -1.74
C ALA A 59 9.35 -1.04 -1.42
N TYR A 60 10.46 -1.41 -0.78
CA TYR A 60 10.69 -2.79 -0.38
C TYR A 60 9.64 -3.27 0.65
N TYR A 61 9.40 -2.47 1.70
CA TYR A 61 8.41 -2.80 2.72
C TYR A 61 6.97 -2.68 2.21
N SER A 62 6.68 -1.78 1.26
CA SER A 62 5.35 -1.71 0.65
C SER A 62 4.99 -3.01 -0.06
N LEU A 63 5.94 -3.56 -0.83
CA LEU A 63 5.75 -4.82 -1.55
C LEU A 63 5.68 -6.02 -0.61
N PHE A 64 6.53 -6.08 0.43
CA PHE A 64 6.63 -7.26 1.29
C PHE A 64 5.61 -7.29 2.43
N LEU A 65 5.21 -6.13 2.96
CA LEU A 65 4.31 -6.05 4.12
C LEU A 65 2.91 -5.62 3.71
N PHE A 66 2.79 -4.47 3.04
CA PHE A 66 1.49 -3.83 2.81
C PHE A 66 0.66 -4.55 1.74
N ILE A 67 1.27 -4.98 0.63
CA ILE A 67 0.54 -5.72 -0.42
C ILE A 67 -0.02 -7.05 0.10
N PRO A 68 0.75 -7.89 0.82
CA PRO A 68 0.19 -9.10 1.42
C PRO A 68 -0.89 -8.77 2.45
N ALA A 69 -0.68 -7.77 3.32
CA ALA A 69 -1.70 -7.38 4.30
C ALA A 69 -3.03 -6.94 3.66
N LEU A 70 -2.97 -6.21 2.54
CA LEU A 70 -4.15 -5.80 1.76
C LEU A 70 -4.86 -7.01 1.10
N THR A 71 -4.10 -7.96 0.57
CA THR A 71 -4.64 -9.05 -0.27
C THR A 71 -5.04 -10.31 0.51
N MET A 72 -4.50 -10.50 1.71
CA MET A 72 -4.77 -11.69 2.56
C MET A 72 -6.25 -11.90 2.83
N ARG A 73 -7.01 -10.82 3.08
CA ARG A 73 -8.45 -10.93 3.37
C ARG A 73 -9.23 -11.47 2.18
N MET A 74 -8.94 -10.97 0.98
CA MET A 74 -9.59 -11.41 -0.26
C MET A 74 -9.32 -12.90 -0.52
N MET A 75 -8.06 -13.35 -0.33
CA MET A 75 -7.71 -14.77 -0.49
C MET A 75 -8.33 -15.68 0.59
N ALA A 76 -8.50 -15.17 1.81
CA ALA A 76 -9.10 -15.93 2.91
C ALA A 76 -10.62 -16.06 2.75
N GLU A 77 -11.30 -15.01 2.28
CA GLU A 77 -12.75 -15.00 2.04
C GLU A 77 -13.16 -16.00 0.94
N GLU A 78 -12.30 -16.26 -0.05
CA GLU A 78 -12.60 -17.21 -1.13
C GLU A 78 -12.42 -18.69 -0.72
N LYS A 79 -11.62 -18.96 0.33
CA LYS A 79 -11.41 -20.31 0.86
C LYS A 79 -12.34 -20.67 2.01
N ARG A 80 -13.14 -19.72 2.49
CA ARG A 80 -14.06 -19.87 3.62
C ARG A 80 -15.43 -20.32 3.14
#